data_AF-A0A0G0FIW4-F1
#
_entry.id   AF-A0A0G0FIW4-F1
#
_cell.length_a   1.000
_cell.length_b   1.000
_cell.length_c   1.000
_cell.angle_alpha   90.00
_cell.angle_beta   90.00
_cell.angle_gamma   90.00
#
_symmetry.space_group_name_H-M   'P 1'
#
loop_
_entity.id
_entity.type
_entity.pdbx_description
1 polymer ?
#
loop_
_entity_poly.entity_id
_entity_poly.type
_entity_poly.pdbx_seq_one_letter_code
_entity_poly.pdbx_strand_id
1 'polypeptide(L)'
;MHTENYKVKGMHCASCSSIIEKTFKKIPGVQSAEVNYGTEKAKVSFDPSKTNPHDLSKHIEPFGYSLEIAATAEEMGMSADEHAAHLGLNQSHLHQDFGGQAKKEKHAEVADMKIKVISAIPIAIFAAFVMGWDILAEYGFVSEMGYVVKEFFHHLLPLFATYILFVVGKPYLLGFYRFLRYGKANMDTLIGIGTTAAFLYSFAVTALEETLRPFINVDYQYYDVTIVVITFIALGKYLEARSKIKTGDAIEKLLNLQAKTALVIREGKETEISVGDVQHGDLIIVKPGAKIPVDGVITDGSSFVDESMVTGEPMPAQKKIGDSVVSGTINTSGSFIFKATKVGSETLLAQIIQMVEEAQGSKAPIQALADKISSVFVPIVLGIAFLSLGAWLIIGSQYLGFSQALSFGLVSFVGILVIACPCALGLATPTAIIVGVGKGAKEGILIKDAATLEKLHKVNTVVVDKTGTITKGKPTLVDTQNLSKGQTLGI
;
A
#
# COMPACT_ATOMS: atom_id res chain seq x y z
N MET A 1 0.37 28.38 -4.16
CA MET A 1 0.75 27.17 -3.42
C MET A 1 -0.03 26.02 -3.99
N HIS A 2 0.65 24.91 -4.28
CA HIS A 2 0.05 23.79 -4.98
C HIS A 2 0.16 22.54 -4.12
N THR A 3 -0.96 21.84 -3.92
CA THR A 3 -0.96 20.58 -3.19
C THR A 3 -1.40 19.49 -4.14
N GLU A 4 -0.49 18.55 -4.41
CA GLU A 4 -0.74 17.44 -5.32
C GLU A 4 -0.45 16.10 -4.65
N ASN A 5 -1.15 15.08 -5.14
CA ASN A 5 -0.95 13.70 -4.74
C ASN A 5 -0.21 12.97 -5.87
N TYR A 6 1.00 12.52 -5.59
CA TYR A 6 1.80 11.71 -6.52
C TYR A 6 1.79 10.26 -6.10
N LYS A 7 1.76 9.35 -7.09
CA LYS A 7 2.05 7.94 -6.85
C LYS A 7 3.56 7.73 -6.87
N VAL A 8 4.05 6.88 -5.99
CA VAL A 8 5.49 6.67 -5.76
C VAL A 8 5.85 5.21 -5.98
N LYS A 9 6.69 4.93 -6.97
CA LYS A 9 7.19 3.57 -7.24
C LYS A 9 8.32 3.20 -6.27
N GLY A 10 8.40 1.91 -5.92
CA GLY A 10 9.48 1.34 -5.12
C GLY A 10 9.31 1.43 -3.59
N MET A 11 8.16 1.89 -3.10
CA MET A 11 7.88 1.92 -1.65
C MET A 11 7.43 0.56 -1.14
N HIS A 12 8.28 -0.10 -0.33
CA HIS A 12 8.01 -1.44 0.20
C HIS A 12 7.81 -1.52 1.71
N CYS A 13 8.14 -0.48 2.48
CA CYS A 13 7.97 -0.51 3.93
C CYS A 13 7.79 0.90 4.51
N ALA A 14 7.39 0.93 5.78
CA ALA A 14 7.13 2.15 6.52
C ALA A 14 8.39 3.06 6.58
N SER A 15 9.58 2.47 6.74
CA SER A 15 10.85 3.23 6.72
C SER A 15 11.11 3.96 5.40
N CYS A 16 10.64 3.42 4.26
CA CYS A 16 10.70 4.10 2.96
C CYS A 16 9.89 5.40 2.99
N SER A 17 8.65 5.37 3.52
CA SER A 17 7.79 6.56 3.63
C SER A 17 8.45 7.67 4.44
N SER A 18 9.08 7.32 5.57
CA SER A 18 9.78 8.27 6.43
C SER A 18 11.02 8.87 5.77
N ILE A 19 11.74 8.09 4.95
CA ILE A 19 12.91 8.58 4.19
C ILE A 19 12.48 9.60 3.14
N ILE A 20 11.41 9.32 2.41
CA ILE A 20 10.88 10.19 1.35
C ILE A 20 10.35 11.49 1.96
N GLU A 21 9.54 11.39 3.02
CA GLU A 21 8.97 12.54 3.72
C GLU A 21 10.05 13.49 4.27
N LYS A 22 11.09 12.94 4.92
CA LYS A 22 12.25 13.71 5.39
C LYS A 22 13.06 14.31 4.25
N THR A 23 13.04 13.70 3.07
CA THR A 23 13.72 14.24 1.88
C THR A 23 12.93 15.40 1.32
N PHE A 24 11.63 15.24 1.11
CA PHE A 24 10.75 16.31 0.63
C PHE A 24 10.73 17.53 1.55
N LYS A 25 10.65 17.35 2.88
CA LYS A 25 10.71 18.47 3.83
C LYS A 25 12.03 19.26 3.82
N LYS A 26 13.09 18.72 3.22
CA LYS A 26 14.38 19.41 3.06
C LYS A 26 14.50 20.18 1.74
N ILE A 27 13.57 19.97 0.81
CA ILE A 27 13.60 20.63 -0.50
C ILE A 27 13.07 22.06 -0.35
N PRO A 28 13.79 23.07 -0.84
CA PRO A 28 13.33 24.46 -0.82
C PRO A 28 11.98 24.60 -1.54
N GLY A 29 11.00 25.20 -0.87
CA GLY A 29 9.66 25.38 -1.43
C GLY A 29 8.64 24.32 -1.06
N VAL A 30 9.03 23.22 -0.42
CA VAL A 30 8.09 22.24 0.17
C VAL A 30 7.70 22.69 1.58
N GLN A 31 6.40 22.85 1.82
CA GLN A 31 5.87 23.30 3.10
C GLN A 31 5.35 22.14 3.96
N SER A 32 4.68 21.18 3.33
CA SER A 32 4.26 19.93 3.96
C SER A 32 4.41 18.77 2.97
N ALA A 33 4.76 17.60 3.52
CA ALA A 33 4.82 16.36 2.77
C ALA A 33 4.32 15.25 3.70
N GLU A 34 3.37 14.47 3.20
CA GLU A 34 2.83 13.29 3.86
C GLU A 34 2.94 12.12 2.88
N VAL A 35 3.60 11.04 3.31
CA VAL A 35 3.85 9.87 2.46
C VAL A 35 3.25 8.65 3.11
N ASN A 36 2.46 7.91 2.34
CA ASN A 36 1.80 6.70 2.79
C ASN A 36 2.25 5.50 1.95
N TYR A 37 2.96 4.55 2.57
CA TYR A 37 3.41 3.35 1.88
C TYR A 37 2.27 2.34 1.64
N GLY A 38 1.19 2.40 2.42
CA GLY A 38 0.04 1.50 2.26
C GLY A 38 -0.70 1.76 0.95
N THR A 39 -0.80 3.03 0.56
CA THR A 39 -1.40 3.48 -0.70
C THR A 39 -0.37 3.82 -1.78
N GLU A 40 0.93 3.77 -1.47
CA GLU A 40 2.04 4.19 -2.35
C GLU A 40 1.86 5.62 -2.89
N LYS A 41 1.22 6.51 -2.11
CA LYS A 41 0.97 7.90 -2.48
C LYS A 41 1.76 8.86 -1.59
N ALA A 42 2.19 9.98 -2.17
CA ALA A 42 2.79 11.11 -1.48
C ALA A 42 1.96 12.37 -1.76
N LYS A 43 1.41 12.96 -0.70
CA LYS A 43 0.76 14.27 -0.73
C LYS A 43 1.79 15.33 -0.42
N VAL A 44 2.08 16.21 -1.37
CA VAL A 44 3.11 17.24 -1.21
C VAL A 44 2.50 18.61 -1.46
N SER A 45 2.67 19.51 -0.51
CA SER A 45 2.33 20.93 -0.65
C SER A 45 3.61 21.71 -0.92
N PHE A 46 3.70 22.32 -2.09
CA PHE A 46 4.90 23.02 -2.54
C PHE A 46 4.59 24.32 -3.28
N ASP A 47 5.61 25.18 -3.36
CA ASP A 47 5.62 26.41 -4.12
C ASP A 47 6.13 26.14 -5.55
N PRO A 48 5.27 26.24 -6.59
CA PRO A 48 5.64 25.96 -7.98
C PRO A 48 6.77 26.85 -8.52
N SER A 49 6.99 28.01 -7.89
CA SER A 49 8.07 28.92 -8.28
C SER A 49 9.46 28.46 -7.81
N LYS A 50 9.53 27.52 -6.85
CA LYS A 50 10.77 27.07 -6.21
C LYS A 50 11.11 25.61 -6.46
N THR A 51 10.11 24.78 -6.70
CA THR A 51 10.29 23.35 -7.00
C THR A 51 9.20 22.87 -7.93
N ASN A 52 9.50 21.85 -8.73
CA ASN A 52 8.56 21.20 -9.63
C ASN A 52 8.52 19.67 -9.35
N PRO A 53 7.53 18.94 -9.89
CA PRO A 53 7.39 17.49 -9.65
C PRO A 53 8.61 16.67 -10.12
N HIS A 54 9.28 17.08 -11.19
CA HIS A 54 10.48 16.42 -11.70
C HIS A 54 11.66 16.56 -10.73
N ASP A 55 11.86 17.74 -10.16
CA ASP A 55 12.87 17.98 -9.13
C ASP A 55 12.56 17.20 -7.85
N LEU A 56 11.29 17.09 -7.47
CA LEU A 56 10.87 16.23 -6.36
C LEU A 56 11.24 14.76 -6.64
N SER A 57 10.94 14.25 -7.84
CA SER A 57 11.31 12.87 -8.24
C SER A 57 12.82 12.65 -8.25
N LYS A 58 13.58 13.61 -8.80
CA LYS A 58 15.05 13.56 -8.87
C LYS A 58 15.72 13.49 -7.50
N HIS A 59 15.11 14.08 -6.46
CA HIS A 59 15.62 13.98 -5.09
C HIS A 59 15.37 12.61 -4.45
N ILE A 60 14.44 11.81 -4.97
CA ILE A 60 14.09 10.50 -4.41
C ILE A 60 14.58 9.31 -5.25
N GLU A 61 14.85 9.52 -6.54
CA GLU A 61 15.49 8.56 -7.46
C GLU A 61 16.79 7.94 -6.92
N PRO A 62 17.69 8.71 -6.29
CA PRO A 62 18.89 8.17 -5.64
C PRO A 62 18.59 7.08 -4.60
N PHE A 63 17.46 7.20 -3.90
CA PHE A 63 16.99 6.22 -2.93
C PHE A 63 16.17 5.10 -3.56
N GLY A 64 16.07 5.08 -4.91
CA GLY A 64 15.37 4.12 -5.74
C GLY A 64 13.85 4.19 -5.63
N TYR A 65 13.33 5.40 -5.45
CA TYR A 65 11.93 5.72 -5.56
C TYR A 65 11.73 6.68 -6.74
N SER A 66 10.59 6.64 -7.39
CA SER A 66 10.27 7.61 -8.45
C SER A 66 8.83 8.06 -8.32
N LEU A 67 8.57 9.32 -8.65
CA LEU A 67 7.20 9.81 -8.78
C LEU A 67 6.67 9.41 -10.16
N GLU A 68 5.43 8.93 -10.21
CA GLU A 68 4.68 8.92 -11.46
C GLU A 68 4.20 10.34 -11.73
N ILE A 69 4.84 11.00 -12.69
CA ILE A 69 4.51 12.34 -13.14
C ILE A 69 3.79 12.21 -14.49
N ALA A 70 2.63 12.84 -14.64
CA ALA A 70 1.99 12.95 -15.95
C ALA A 70 2.82 13.93 -16.82
N ALA A 71 3.30 13.49 -17.97
CA ALA A 71 4.13 14.30 -18.86
C ALA A 71 3.34 15.50 -19.43
N THR A 72 3.97 16.66 -19.55
CA THR A 72 3.38 17.89 -20.11
C THR A 72 3.70 18.08 -21.61
N ALA A 73 2.83 18.83 -22.30
CA ALA A 73 2.83 18.99 -23.77
C ALA A 73 4.17 19.46 -24.36
N GLU A 74 4.81 20.39 -23.65
CA GLU A 74 6.02 21.06 -24.08
C GLU A 74 7.24 20.13 -24.14
N GLU A 75 7.25 19.04 -23.36
CA GLU A 75 8.39 18.13 -23.27
C GLU A 75 8.43 17.09 -24.40
N MET A 76 7.30 16.83 -25.08
CA MET A 76 7.24 15.87 -26.18
C MET A 76 7.40 16.50 -27.57
N GLY A 77 7.59 17.83 -27.66
CA GLY A 77 7.74 18.53 -28.95
C GLY A 77 6.48 18.48 -29.82
N MET A 78 5.31 18.32 -29.21
CA MET A 78 4.01 18.18 -29.87
C MET A 78 3.18 19.44 -29.62
N SER A 79 2.27 19.77 -30.54
CA SER A 79 1.31 20.86 -30.30
C SER A 79 0.36 20.51 -29.14
N ALA A 80 -0.25 21.52 -28.49
CA ALA A 80 -1.19 21.29 -27.38
C ALA A 80 -2.36 20.36 -27.78
N ASP A 81 -2.79 20.44 -29.04
CA ASP A 81 -3.85 19.60 -29.61
C ASP A 81 -3.38 18.17 -29.89
N GLU A 82 -2.14 17.97 -30.36
CA GLU A 82 -1.54 16.65 -30.55
C GLU A 82 -1.20 15.97 -29.22
N HIS A 83 -0.77 16.74 -28.22
CA HIS A 83 -0.60 16.26 -26.85
C HIS A 83 -1.93 15.83 -26.24
N ALA A 84 -3.01 16.58 -26.50
CA ALA A 84 -4.34 16.21 -26.06
C ALA A 84 -4.85 14.93 -26.75
N ALA A 85 -4.59 14.74 -28.04
CA ALA A 85 -4.94 13.52 -28.75
C ALA A 85 -4.12 12.29 -28.29
N HIS A 86 -2.82 12.46 -28.01
CA HIS A 86 -1.92 11.38 -27.60
C HIS A 86 -2.06 11.00 -26.12
N LEU A 87 -2.46 11.93 -25.25
CA LEU A 87 -2.82 11.65 -23.86
C LEU A 87 -4.31 11.29 -23.66
N GLY A 88 -5.13 11.31 -24.72
CA GLY A 88 -6.57 11.07 -24.60
C GLY A 88 -7.33 12.17 -23.85
N LEU A 89 -6.82 13.40 -23.84
CA LEU A 89 -7.40 14.60 -23.21
C LEU A 89 -8.40 15.34 -24.12
N ASN A 90 -9.19 14.62 -24.92
CA ASN A 90 -10.56 15.07 -25.13
C ASN A 90 -11.33 14.71 -23.86
N GLN A 91 -12.06 15.68 -23.33
CA GLN A 91 -12.37 15.88 -21.91
C GLN A 91 -13.29 14.83 -21.23
N SER A 92 -13.33 13.57 -21.65
CA SER A 92 -14.27 12.57 -21.13
C SER A 92 -13.68 11.23 -20.69
N HIS A 93 -12.36 11.09 -20.60
CA HIS A 93 -11.71 9.82 -20.20
C HIS A 93 -10.95 9.85 -18.86
N LEU A 94 -10.95 10.97 -18.12
CA LEU A 94 -10.06 11.16 -16.95
C LEU A 94 -10.35 10.24 -15.74
N HIS A 95 -11.45 9.49 -15.73
CA HIS A 95 -11.77 8.57 -14.62
C HIS A 95 -11.62 7.07 -14.96
N GLN A 96 -11.30 6.70 -16.20
CA GLN A 96 -11.60 5.32 -16.64
C GLN A 96 -10.42 4.36 -16.85
N ASP A 97 -9.15 4.81 -16.90
CA ASP A 97 -8.03 3.88 -17.15
C ASP A 97 -6.87 3.90 -16.14
N PHE A 98 -6.80 4.88 -15.24
CA PHE A 98 -5.72 4.96 -14.24
C PHE A 98 -5.81 3.86 -13.15
N GLY A 99 -7.02 3.46 -12.77
CA GLY A 99 -7.21 2.36 -11.80
C GLY A 99 -6.86 0.98 -12.36
N GLY A 100 -7.14 0.75 -13.65
CA GLY A 100 -6.90 -0.54 -14.32
C GLY A 100 -5.43 -0.80 -14.64
N GLN A 101 -4.69 0.21 -15.10
CA GLN A 101 -3.26 0.09 -15.38
C GLN A 101 -2.43 -0.04 -14.10
N ALA A 102 -2.68 0.80 -13.08
CA ALA A 102 -2.01 0.69 -11.79
C ALA A 102 -2.27 -0.67 -11.10
N LYS A 103 -3.47 -1.23 -11.28
CA LYS A 103 -3.82 -2.57 -10.77
C LYS A 103 -3.11 -3.67 -11.56
N LYS A 104 -3.06 -3.60 -12.89
CA LYS A 104 -2.27 -4.54 -13.73
C LYS A 104 -0.79 -4.53 -13.35
N GLU A 105 -0.21 -3.35 -13.14
CA GLU A 105 1.17 -3.21 -12.66
C GLU A 105 1.36 -3.85 -11.27
N LYS A 106 0.47 -3.58 -10.29
CA LYS A 106 0.54 -4.20 -8.95
C LYS A 106 0.38 -5.71 -8.98
N HIS A 107 -0.52 -6.23 -9.81
CA HIS A 107 -0.66 -7.67 -9.99
C HIS A 107 0.57 -8.28 -10.67
N ALA A 108 1.20 -7.57 -11.61
CA ALA A 108 2.44 -8.00 -12.23
C ALA A 108 3.61 -8.01 -11.24
N GLU A 109 3.72 -6.99 -10.37
CA GLU A 109 4.74 -6.94 -9.31
C GLU A 109 4.58 -8.09 -8.32
N VAL A 110 3.35 -8.37 -7.86
CA VAL A 110 3.09 -9.50 -6.96
C VAL A 110 3.27 -10.85 -7.67
N ALA A 111 3.01 -10.94 -8.97
CA ALA A 111 3.29 -12.14 -9.75
C ALA A 111 4.81 -12.39 -9.89
N ASP A 112 5.61 -11.36 -10.12
CA ASP A 112 7.08 -11.44 -10.13
C ASP A 112 7.62 -11.89 -8.76
N MET A 113 7.13 -11.28 -7.67
CA MET A 113 7.45 -11.73 -6.30
C MET A 113 7.07 -13.19 -6.06
N LYS A 114 5.89 -13.62 -6.55
CA LYS A 114 5.42 -15.01 -6.43
C LYS A 114 6.38 -15.97 -7.14
N ILE A 115 6.81 -15.65 -8.36
CA ILE A 115 7.72 -16.50 -9.13
C ILE A 115 9.06 -16.65 -8.39
N LYS A 116 9.63 -15.54 -7.90
CA LYS A 116 10.88 -15.54 -7.12
C LYS A 116 10.77 -16.32 -5.82
N VAL A 117 9.65 -16.23 -5.11
CA VAL A 117 9.42 -16.99 -3.87
C VAL A 117 9.23 -18.47 -4.15
N ILE A 118 8.49 -18.83 -5.21
CA ILE A 118 8.30 -20.23 -5.60
C ILE A 118 9.63 -20.86 -6.04
N SER A 119 10.51 -20.13 -6.72
CA SER A 119 11.84 -20.64 -7.06
C SER A 119 12.77 -20.74 -5.84
N ALA A 120 12.62 -19.86 -4.85
CA ALA A 120 13.45 -19.83 -3.65
C ALA A 120 13.09 -20.91 -2.61
N ILE A 121 11.81 -21.25 -2.45
CA ILE A 121 11.34 -22.20 -1.41
C ILE A 121 12.01 -23.58 -1.51
N PRO A 122 12.07 -24.27 -2.67
CA PRO A 122 12.72 -25.56 -2.77
C PRO A 122 14.21 -25.51 -2.41
N ILE A 123 14.88 -24.44 -2.82
CA ILE A 123 16.29 -24.21 -2.53
C ILE A 123 16.51 -24.01 -1.02
N ALA A 124 15.64 -23.26 -0.36
CA ALA A 124 15.70 -23.05 1.09
C ALA A 124 15.35 -24.31 1.89
N ILE A 125 14.37 -25.10 1.44
CA ILE A 125 14.06 -26.40 2.07
C ILE A 125 15.27 -27.33 1.97
N PHE A 126 15.91 -27.37 0.80
CA PHE A 126 17.13 -28.15 0.60
C PHE A 126 18.27 -27.67 1.52
N ALA A 127 18.55 -26.36 1.56
CA ALA A 127 19.58 -25.80 2.44
C ALA A 127 19.29 -26.06 3.93
N ALA A 128 18.03 -25.91 4.35
CA ALA A 128 17.60 -26.22 5.72
C ALA A 128 17.72 -27.71 6.06
N PHE A 129 17.51 -28.59 5.07
CA PHE A 129 17.72 -30.03 5.24
C PHE A 129 19.21 -30.35 5.44
N VAL A 130 20.11 -29.78 4.63
CA VAL A 130 21.56 -29.97 4.77
C VAL A 130 22.04 -29.45 6.13
N MET A 131 21.66 -28.22 6.49
CA MET A 131 21.97 -27.62 7.79
C MET A 131 21.44 -28.47 8.96
N GLY A 132 20.20 -28.96 8.86
CA GLY A 132 19.61 -29.82 9.88
C GLY A 132 20.31 -31.16 10.01
N TRP A 133 20.79 -31.73 8.90
CA TRP A 133 21.56 -32.97 8.92
C TRP A 133 22.91 -32.79 9.61
N ASP A 134 23.65 -31.74 9.28
CA ASP A 134 24.95 -31.44 9.90
C ASP A 134 24.82 -31.27 11.43
N ILE A 135 23.79 -30.53 11.87
CA ILE A 135 23.50 -30.35 13.31
C ILE A 135 23.17 -31.70 13.97
N LEU A 136 22.29 -32.50 13.36
CA LEU A 136 21.91 -33.80 13.94
C LEU A 136 23.07 -34.79 13.99
N ALA A 137 23.99 -34.72 13.03
CA ALA A 137 25.22 -35.51 13.02
C ALA A 137 26.17 -35.08 14.14
N GLU A 138 26.33 -33.78 14.38
CA GLU A 138 27.16 -33.24 15.47
C GLU A 138 26.67 -33.70 16.85
N TYR A 139 25.36 -33.83 17.05
CA TYR A 139 24.76 -34.36 18.29
C TYR A 139 24.65 -35.90 18.32
N GLY A 140 25.12 -36.61 17.29
CA GLY A 140 25.14 -38.07 17.23
C GLY A 140 23.79 -38.74 17.01
N PHE A 141 22.75 -38.00 16.60
CA PHE A 141 21.43 -38.57 16.28
C PHE A 141 21.40 -39.26 14.91
N VAL A 142 22.27 -38.83 13.99
CA VAL A 142 22.35 -39.31 12.61
C VAL A 142 23.82 -39.53 12.24
N SER A 143 24.10 -40.43 11.29
CA SER A 143 25.46 -40.64 10.79
C SER A 143 25.96 -39.44 9.98
N GLU A 144 27.25 -39.14 10.09
CA GLU A 144 27.91 -38.16 9.22
C GLU A 144 27.69 -38.49 7.75
N MET A 145 27.48 -37.46 6.92
CA MET A 145 27.32 -37.65 5.49
C MET A 145 28.61 -38.24 4.91
N GLY A 146 28.46 -39.25 4.05
CA GLY A 146 29.61 -39.80 3.32
C GLY A 146 30.32 -38.72 2.52
N TYR A 147 31.65 -38.83 2.41
CA TYR A 147 32.52 -37.84 1.76
C TYR A 147 31.98 -37.32 0.42
N VAL A 148 31.51 -38.22 -0.45
CA VAL A 148 30.97 -37.87 -1.78
C VAL A 148 29.74 -36.96 -1.70
N VAL A 149 28.85 -37.19 -0.72
CA VAL A 149 27.62 -36.41 -0.53
C VAL A 149 27.96 -35.04 0.05
N LYS A 150 28.88 -35.00 1.01
CA LYS A 150 29.34 -33.75 1.62
C LYS A 150 30.03 -32.84 0.59
N GLU A 151 30.90 -33.40 -0.24
CA GLU A 151 31.59 -32.66 -1.31
C GLU A 151 30.61 -32.15 -2.38
N PHE A 152 29.61 -32.97 -2.73
CA PHE A 152 28.56 -32.57 -3.66
C PHE A 152 27.76 -31.36 -3.13
N PHE A 153 27.37 -31.37 -1.86
CA PHE A 153 26.66 -30.25 -1.24
C PHE A 153 27.55 -29.01 -1.09
N HIS A 154 28.82 -29.18 -0.78
CA HIS A 154 29.81 -28.11 -0.70
C HIS A 154 29.91 -27.31 -2.01
N HIS A 155 29.87 -27.98 -3.17
CA HIS A 155 29.89 -27.29 -4.46
C HIS A 155 28.51 -26.77 -4.92
N LEU A 156 27.43 -27.39 -4.47
CA LEU A 156 26.07 -27.03 -4.87
C LEU A 156 25.55 -25.77 -4.15
N LEU A 157 25.84 -25.64 -2.84
CA LEU A 157 25.37 -24.52 -2.01
C LEU A 157 25.82 -23.13 -2.52
N PRO A 158 27.06 -22.90 -2.98
CA PRO A 158 27.48 -21.64 -3.57
C PRO A 158 26.64 -21.23 -4.79
N LEU A 159 26.26 -22.18 -5.66
CA LEU A 159 25.45 -21.91 -6.85
C LEU A 159 24.05 -21.44 -6.45
N PHE A 160 23.44 -22.14 -5.49
CA PHE A 160 22.14 -21.78 -4.94
C PHE A 160 22.17 -20.43 -4.22
N ALA A 161 23.18 -20.18 -3.39
CA ALA A 161 23.33 -18.90 -2.70
C ALA A 161 23.55 -17.74 -3.68
N THR A 162 24.30 -17.96 -4.77
CA THR A 162 24.50 -16.97 -5.83
C THR A 162 23.17 -16.62 -6.51
N TYR A 163 22.38 -17.62 -6.92
CA TYR A 163 21.07 -17.39 -7.50
C TYR A 163 20.14 -16.62 -6.54
N ILE A 164 20.08 -17.05 -5.28
CA ILE A 164 19.23 -16.42 -4.28
C ILE A 164 19.67 -14.99 -4.00
N LEU A 165 20.96 -14.71 -3.84
CA LEU A 165 21.47 -13.37 -3.53
C LEU A 165 21.24 -12.39 -4.68
N PHE A 166 21.56 -12.76 -5.93
CA PHE A 166 21.52 -11.84 -7.06
C PHE A 166 20.15 -11.73 -7.74
N VAL A 167 19.33 -12.80 -7.73
CA VAL A 167 18.02 -12.80 -8.39
C VAL A 167 16.91 -12.44 -7.42
N VAL A 168 16.80 -13.16 -6.29
CA VAL A 168 15.75 -12.96 -5.29
C VAL A 168 16.12 -11.81 -4.35
N GLY A 169 17.39 -11.72 -3.98
CA GLY A 169 17.95 -10.74 -3.05
C GLY A 169 18.32 -9.39 -3.64
N LYS A 170 18.09 -9.17 -4.94
CA LYS A 170 18.37 -7.90 -5.64
C LYS A 170 17.87 -6.65 -4.89
N PRO A 171 16.66 -6.61 -4.30
CA PRO A 171 16.20 -5.44 -3.54
C PRO A 171 17.06 -5.15 -2.31
N TYR A 172 17.56 -6.19 -1.63
CA TYR A 172 18.38 -6.06 -0.42
C TYR A 172 19.81 -5.61 -0.77
N LEU A 173 20.38 -6.12 -1.86
CA LEU A 173 21.66 -5.63 -2.41
C LEU A 173 21.60 -4.15 -2.76
N LEU A 174 20.52 -3.71 -3.42
CA LEU A 174 20.29 -2.29 -3.71
C LEU A 174 20.14 -1.48 -2.42
N GLY A 175 19.47 -2.03 -1.40
CA GLY A 175 19.36 -1.40 -0.07
C GLY A 175 20.73 -1.19 0.61
N PHE A 176 21.62 -2.18 0.53
CA PHE A 176 23.00 -2.07 1.01
C PHE A 176 23.79 -1.02 0.22
N TYR A 177 23.70 -1.04 -1.12
CA TYR A 177 24.37 -0.06 -1.97
C TYR A 177 23.92 1.38 -1.68
N ARG A 178 22.61 1.60 -1.51
CA ARG A 178 22.05 2.92 -1.16
C ARG A 178 22.53 3.38 0.22
N PHE A 179 22.67 2.48 1.19
CA PHE A 179 23.21 2.82 2.49
C PHE A 179 24.68 3.28 2.40
N LEU A 180 25.52 2.55 1.66
CA LEU A 180 26.92 2.95 1.46
C LEU A 180 27.04 4.32 0.78
N ARG A 181 26.17 4.61 -0.19
CA ARG A 181 26.25 5.86 -0.97
C ARG A 181 25.62 7.06 -0.27
N TYR A 182 24.53 6.87 0.48
CA TYR A 182 23.71 7.97 0.99
C TYR A 182 23.54 8.00 2.52
N GLY A 183 24.09 7.02 3.25
CA GLY A 183 24.09 6.99 4.72
C GLY A 183 22.72 6.80 5.37
N LYS A 184 21.67 6.48 4.60
CA LYS A 184 20.33 6.20 5.14
C LYS A 184 20.10 4.70 5.24
N ALA A 185 20.05 4.19 6.46
CA ALA A 185 19.73 2.78 6.72
C ALA A 185 18.22 2.55 6.68
N ASN A 186 17.81 1.46 6.04
CA ASN A 186 16.45 0.95 6.08
C ASN A 186 16.45 -0.56 6.42
N MET A 187 15.27 -1.18 6.48
CA MET A 187 15.15 -2.61 6.76
C MET A 187 15.91 -3.48 5.74
N ASP A 188 15.88 -3.09 4.46
CA ASP A 188 16.57 -3.81 3.38
C ASP A 188 18.10 -3.70 3.50
N THR A 189 18.60 -2.62 4.11
CA THR A 189 20.03 -2.43 4.40
C THR A 189 20.56 -3.48 5.37
N LEU A 190 19.87 -3.77 6.48
CA LEU A 190 20.32 -4.76 7.46
C LEU A 190 20.48 -6.14 6.82
N ILE A 191 19.47 -6.52 6.05
CA ILE A 191 19.43 -7.80 5.34
C ILE A 191 20.54 -7.83 4.30
N GLY A 192 20.66 -6.77 3.50
CA GLY A 192 21.70 -6.66 2.48
C GLY A 192 23.11 -6.75 3.05
N ILE A 193 23.40 -6.09 4.18
CA ILE A 193 24.71 -6.18 4.84
C ILE A 193 24.96 -7.61 5.34
N GLY A 194 24.00 -8.19 6.07
CA GLY A 194 24.17 -9.52 6.67
C GLY A 194 24.35 -10.62 5.63
N THR A 195 23.49 -10.64 4.61
CA THR A 195 23.53 -11.67 3.55
C THR A 195 24.72 -11.50 2.62
N THR A 196 25.12 -10.26 2.31
CA THR A 196 26.33 -10.02 1.52
C THR A 196 27.58 -10.38 2.29
N ALA A 197 27.66 -10.07 3.59
CA ALA A 197 28.80 -10.46 4.44
C ALA A 197 28.91 -11.98 4.55
N ALA A 198 27.81 -12.68 4.80
CA ALA A 198 27.76 -14.14 4.85
C ALA A 198 28.19 -14.77 3.51
N PHE A 199 27.68 -14.25 2.40
CA PHE A 199 28.05 -14.73 1.07
C PHE A 199 29.52 -14.47 0.73
N LEU A 200 30.03 -13.25 0.95
CA LEU A 200 31.42 -12.90 0.65
C LEU A 200 32.41 -13.69 1.50
N TYR A 201 32.11 -13.89 2.79
CA TYR A 201 32.92 -14.76 3.65
C TYR A 201 32.96 -16.18 3.09
N SER A 202 31.80 -16.75 2.81
CA SER A 202 31.69 -18.12 2.31
C SER A 202 32.40 -18.27 0.97
N PHE A 203 32.26 -17.28 0.07
CA PHE A 203 32.94 -17.23 -1.21
C PHE A 203 34.47 -17.16 -1.06
N ALA A 204 34.97 -16.31 -0.17
CA ALA A 204 36.41 -16.21 0.10
C ALA A 204 36.97 -17.53 0.64
N VAL A 205 36.26 -18.18 1.57
CA VAL A 205 36.64 -19.47 2.14
C VAL A 205 36.66 -20.57 1.06
N THR A 206 35.63 -20.67 0.23
CA THR A 206 35.57 -21.69 -0.84
C THR A 206 36.61 -21.42 -1.94
N ALA A 207 36.86 -20.17 -2.32
CA ALA A 207 37.74 -19.84 -3.44
C ALA A 207 39.24 -19.89 -3.08
N LEU A 208 39.59 -19.67 -1.80
CA LEU A 208 40.98 -19.56 -1.33
C LEU A 208 41.28 -20.57 -0.21
N GLU A 209 40.60 -21.72 -0.22
CA GLU A 209 40.65 -22.72 0.86
C GLU A 209 42.08 -23.10 1.25
N GLU A 210 42.93 -23.44 0.28
CA GLU A 210 44.32 -23.84 0.53
C GLU A 210 45.17 -22.72 1.17
N THR A 211 44.92 -21.47 0.80
CA THR A 211 45.69 -20.31 1.29
C THR A 211 45.19 -19.86 2.66
N LEU A 212 43.90 -20.03 2.93
CA LEU A 212 43.22 -19.57 4.14
C LEU A 212 43.17 -20.62 5.26
N ARG A 213 43.33 -21.91 4.94
CA ARG A 213 43.38 -23.03 5.90
C ARG A 213 44.28 -22.79 7.14
N PRO A 214 45.47 -22.16 7.00
CA PRO A 214 46.33 -21.89 8.15
C PRO A 214 45.83 -20.75 9.06
N PHE A 215 44.96 -19.88 8.55
CA PHE A 215 44.59 -18.61 9.18
C PHE A 215 43.14 -18.55 9.67
N ILE A 216 42.24 -19.30 9.04
CA ILE A 216 40.79 -19.33 9.35
C ILE A 216 40.25 -20.75 9.26
N ASN A 217 39.18 -21.04 10.01
CA ASN A 217 38.48 -22.30 9.90
C ASN A 217 37.64 -22.32 8.61
N VAL A 218 38.07 -23.15 7.65
CA VAL A 218 37.44 -23.26 6.32
C VAL A 218 36.26 -24.23 6.27
N ASP A 219 36.04 -25.00 7.34
CA ASP A 219 34.99 -26.03 7.39
C ASP A 219 33.60 -25.41 7.58
N TYR A 220 33.53 -24.18 8.09
CA TYR A 220 32.28 -23.46 8.31
C TYR A 220 32.00 -22.47 7.18
N GLN A 221 30.91 -22.71 6.45
CA GLN A 221 30.38 -21.83 5.41
C GLN A 221 28.98 -21.35 5.79
N TYR A 222 28.58 -20.19 5.28
CA TYR A 222 27.30 -19.52 5.60
C TYR A 222 26.43 -19.26 4.35
N TYR A 223 26.59 -20.08 3.31
CA TYR A 223 25.75 -20.03 2.11
C TYR A 223 24.29 -20.35 2.44
N ASP A 224 24.08 -21.33 3.31
CA ASP A 224 22.79 -21.73 3.87
C ASP A 224 22.07 -20.56 4.58
N VAL A 225 22.78 -19.77 5.38
CA VAL A 225 22.23 -18.56 6.04
C VAL A 225 21.74 -17.56 4.99
N THR A 226 22.53 -17.32 3.94
CA THR A 226 22.15 -16.42 2.85
C THR A 226 20.88 -16.90 2.14
N ILE A 227 20.81 -18.20 1.82
CA ILE A 227 19.68 -18.83 1.14
C ILE A 227 18.41 -18.72 1.99
N VAL A 228 18.48 -19.18 3.24
CA VAL A 228 17.33 -19.30 4.13
C VAL A 228 16.77 -17.93 4.48
N VAL A 229 17.65 -16.98 4.85
CA VAL A 229 17.23 -15.63 5.26
C VAL A 229 16.55 -14.88 4.12
N ILE A 230 17.16 -14.84 2.93
CA ILE A 230 16.56 -14.13 1.78
C ILE A 230 15.22 -14.75 1.41
N THR A 231 15.11 -16.09 1.46
CA THR A 231 13.87 -16.80 1.13
C THR A 231 12.75 -16.50 2.10
N PHE A 232 13.00 -16.56 3.41
CA PHE A 232 11.98 -16.25 4.43
C PHE A 232 11.50 -14.81 4.33
N ILE A 233 12.40 -13.86 4.09
CA ILE A 233 12.03 -12.45 3.98
C ILE A 233 11.29 -12.19 2.68
N ALA A 234 11.72 -12.78 1.56
CA ALA A 234 11.01 -12.68 0.28
C ALA A 234 9.59 -13.27 0.39
N LEU A 235 9.44 -14.41 1.07
CA LEU A 235 8.14 -15.01 1.37
C LEU A 235 7.28 -14.06 2.23
N GLY A 236 7.85 -13.48 3.28
CA GLY A 236 7.17 -12.48 4.12
C GLY A 236 6.67 -11.28 3.31
N LYS A 237 7.51 -10.67 2.48
CA LYS A 237 7.14 -9.55 1.59
C LYS A 237 6.09 -9.93 0.54
N TYR A 238 6.15 -11.16 0.02
CA TYR A 238 5.13 -11.67 -0.90
C TYR A 238 3.76 -11.82 -0.20
N LEU A 239 3.74 -12.42 1.00
CA LEU A 239 2.51 -12.56 1.78
C LEU A 239 1.94 -11.20 2.18
N GLU A 240 2.80 -10.23 2.50
CA GLU A 240 2.45 -8.83 2.73
C GLU A 240 1.75 -8.21 1.52
N ALA A 241 2.41 -8.22 0.36
CA ALA A 241 1.90 -7.58 -0.84
C ALA A 241 0.57 -8.23 -1.30
N ARG A 242 0.49 -9.56 -1.23
CA ARG A 242 -0.74 -10.31 -1.53
C ARG A 242 -1.91 -9.94 -0.61
N SER A 243 -1.63 -9.74 0.68
CA SER A 243 -2.66 -9.41 1.67
C SER A 243 -3.21 -7.99 1.46
N LYS A 244 -2.35 -7.02 1.09
CA LYS A 244 -2.76 -5.64 0.78
C LYS A 244 -3.70 -5.56 -0.43
N ILE A 245 -3.44 -6.35 -1.49
CA ILE A 245 -4.26 -6.33 -2.71
C ILE A 245 -5.69 -6.79 -2.44
N LYS A 246 -5.89 -7.88 -1.68
CA LYS A 246 -7.21 -8.47 -1.43
C LYS A 246 -8.20 -7.53 -0.73
N THR A 247 -7.73 -6.45 -0.12
CA THR A 247 -8.60 -5.53 0.62
C THR A 247 -8.85 -4.21 -0.11
N GLY A 248 -8.15 -3.94 -1.22
CA GLY A 248 -8.45 -2.82 -2.11
C GLY A 248 -9.78 -2.99 -2.88
N ASP A 249 -10.29 -4.22 -2.99
CA ASP A 249 -11.49 -4.57 -3.75
C ASP A 249 -12.79 -3.93 -3.20
N ALA A 250 -12.79 -3.41 -1.97
CA ALA A 250 -13.96 -2.75 -1.38
C ALA A 250 -14.28 -1.38 -2.02
N ILE A 251 -13.26 -0.62 -2.43
CA ILE A 251 -13.46 0.66 -3.14
C ILE A 251 -13.89 0.42 -4.58
N GLU A 252 -13.38 -0.64 -5.21
CA GLU A 252 -13.71 -0.99 -6.59
C GLU A 252 -15.21 -1.28 -6.75
N LYS A 253 -15.84 -1.84 -5.73
CA LYS A 253 -17.30 -1.99 -5.70
C LYS A 253 -18.03 -0.65 -5.77
N LEU A 254 -17.48 0.41 -5.19
CA LEU A 254 -18.04 1.77 -5.27
C LEU A 254 -17.80 2.40 -6.64
N LEU A 255 -16.62 2.22 -7.24
CA LEU A 255 -16.32 2.72 -8.59
C LEU A 255 -17.19 2.05 -9.66
N ASN A 256 -17.48 0.76 -9.50
CA ASN A 256 -18.38 0.02 -10.38
C ASN A 256 -19.85 0.48 -10.29
N LEU A 257 -20.21 1.35 -9.34
CA LEU A 257 -21.56 1.92 -9.24
C LEU A 257 -21.79 3.08 -10.21
N GLN A 258 -20.73 3.76 -10.67
CA GLN A 258 -20.88 4.84 -11.65
C GLN A 258 -21.39 4.29 -12.99
N ALA A 259 -22.34 5.00 -13.60
CA ALA A 259 -22.73 4.75 -14.98
C ALA A 259 -21.59 5.20 -15.91
N LYS A 260 -21.43 4.50 -17.05
CA LYS A 260 -20.40 4.84 -18.06
C LYS A 260 -20.95 5.74 -19.16
N THR A 261 -22.24 5.56 -19.48
CA THR A 261 -22.95 6.32 -20.49
C THR A 261 -24.19 6.97 -19.90
N ALA A 262 -24.65 8.05 -20.55
CA ALA A 262 -25.88 8.76 -20.24
C ALA A 262 -26.70 8.92 -21.52
N LEU A 263 -28.03 8.79 -21.42
CA LEU A 263 -28.93 9.03 -22.54
C LEU A 263 -29.48 10.45 -22.44
N VAL A 264 -28.97 11.35 -23.28
CA VAL A 264 -29.29 12.78 -23.22
C VAL A 264 -30.21 13.17 -24.38
N ILE A 265 -31.16 14.04 -24.10
CA ILE A 265 -32.07 14.61 -25.10
C ILE A 265 -31.50 15.95 -25.57
N ARG A 266 -30.92 15.98 -26.77
CA ARG A 266 -30.46 17.20 -27.44
C ARG A 266 -31.23 17.34 -28.76
N GLU A 267 -31.72 18.55 -29.04
CA GLU A 267 -32.50 18.85 -30.25
C GLU A 267 -33.70 17.90 -30.50
N GLY A 268 -34.31 17.40 -29.42
CA GLY A 268 -35.44 16.47 -29.49
C GLY A 268 -35.10 15.02 -29.87
N LYS A 269 -33.80 14.66 -29.93
CA LYS A 269 -33.35 13.28 -30.16
C LYS A 269 -32.62 12.70 -28.95
N GLU A 270 -32.91 11.43 -28.66
CA GLU A 270 -32.16 10.63 -27.68
C GLU A 270 -30.78 10.29 -28.24
N THR A 271 -29.71 10.75 -27.57
CA THR A 271 -28.32 10.46 -27.93
C THR A 271 -27.60 9.86 -26.73
N GLU A 272 -26.94 8.73 -26.92
CA GLU A 272 -26.09 8.12 -25.89
C GLU A 272 -24.69 8.77 -25.95
N ILE A 273 -24.26 9.35 -24.84
CA ILE A 273 -22.95 10.00 -24.69
C ILE A 273 -22.20 9.43 -23.48
N SER A 274 -20.89 9.66 -23.40
CA SER A 274 -20.12 9.36 -22.19
C SER A 274 -20.60 10.22 -21.03
N VAL A 275 -20.58 9.68 -19.80
CA VAL A 275 -20.93 10.47 -18.59
C VAL A 275 -20.02 11.69 -18.42
N GLY A 276 -18.78 11.64 -18.93
CA GLY A 276 -17.87 12.79 -18.92
C GLY A 276 -18.29 13.95 -19.84
N ASP A 277 -19.09 13.69 -20.87
CA ASP A 277 -19.56 14.70 -21.83
C ASP A 277 -20.89 15.35 -21.42
N VAL A 278 -21.43 14.95 -20.27
CA VAL A 278 -22.70 15.48 -19.72
C VAL A 278 -22.45 16.85 -19.12
N GLN A 279 -23.25 17.83 -19.55
CA GLN A 279 -23.15 19.21 -19.09
C GLN A 279 -24.26 19.56 -18.11
N HIS A 280 -24.02 20.59 -17.29
CA HIS A 280 -25.05 21.16 -16.43
C HIS A 280 -26.26 21.60 -17.24
N GLY A 281 -27.44 21.19 -16.81
CA GLY A 281 -28.70 21.51 -17.46
C GLY A 281 -29.10 20.59 -18.61
N ASP A 282 -28.28 19.60 -18.99
CA ASP A 282 -28.68 18.55 -19.93
C ASP A 282 -29.93 17.81 -19.40
N LEU A 283 -30.85 17.47 -20.32
CA LEU A 283 -32.02 16.64 -20.02
C LEU A 283 -31.69 15.18 -20.28
N ILE A 284 -31.77 14.36 -19.25
CA ILE A 284 -31.33 12.97 -19.27
C ILE A 284 -32.53 12.07 -19.01
N ILE A 285 -32.71 11.07 -19.86
CA ILE A 285 -33.76 10.07 -19.70
C ILE A 285 -33.19 8.81 -19.04
N VAL A 286 -33.86 8.35 -17.99
CA VAL A 286 -33.48 7.13 -17.27
C VAL A 286 -34.56 6.08 -17.48
N LYS A 287 -34.17 4.97 -18.12
CA LYS A 287 -35.05 3.81 -18.38
C LYS A 287 -35.08 2.88 -17.15
N PRO A 288 -36.11 2.05 -16.96
CA PRO A 288 -36.16 1.07 -15.87
C PRO A 288 -34.94 0.15 -15.89
N GLY A 289 -34.36 -0.13 -14.73
CA GLY A 289 -33.15 -0.94 -14.56
C GLY A 289 -31.82 -0.22 -14.84
N ALA A 290 -31.86 1.02 -15.34
CA ALA A 290 -30.65 1.80 -15.61
C ALA A 290 -30.12 2.50 -14.35
N LYS A 291 -28.80 2.69 -14.30
CA LYS A 291 -28.14 3.52 -13.28
C LYS A 291 -28.31 5.00 -13.62
N ILE A 292 -28.51 5.82 -12.60
CA ILE A 292 -28.55 7.27 -12.75
C ILE A 292 -27.11 7.79 -12.94
N PRO A 293 -26.79 8.49 -14.05
CA PRO A 293 -25.41 8.82 -14.39
C PRO A 293 -24.84 10.01 -13.60
N VAL A 294 -25.65 11.02 -13.31
CA VAL A 294 -25.26 12.27 -12.64
C VAL A 294 -26.34 12.72 -11.67
N ASP A 295 -26.05 13.68 -10.79
CA ASP A 295 -27.07 14.21 -9.87
C ASP A 295 -27.95 15.23 -10.60
N GLY A 296 -29.23 15.29 -10.24
CA GLY A 296 -30.17 16.19 -10.90
C GLY A 296 -31.56 16.24 -10.28
N VAL A 297 -32.48 16.94 -10.95
CA VAL A 297 -33.87 17.14 -10.50
C VAL A 297 -34.84 16.66 -11.59
N ILE A 298 -35.83 15.86 -11.20
CA ILE A 298 -36.82 15.31 -12.14
C ILE A 298 -37.69 16.42 -12.71
N THR A 299 -37.77 16.48 -14.04
CA THR A 299 -38.61 17.43 -14.78
C THR A 299 -39.87 16.79 -15.33
N ASP A 300 -39.82 15.50 -15.67
CA ASP A 300 -40.95 14.77 -16.24
C ASP A 300 -40.96 13.30 -15.81
N GLY A 301 -42.15 12.74 -15.58
CA GLY A 301 -42.34 11.36 -15.14
C GLY A 301 -42.22 11.13 -13.63
N SER A 302 -42.32 9.85 -13.24
CA SER A 302 -42.16 9.40 -11.85
C SER A 302 -41.70 7.95 -11.82
N SER A 303 -40.91 7.58 -10.81
CA SER A 303 -40.38 6.23 -10.66
C SER A 303 -40.05 5.91 -9.20
N PHE A 304 -39.77 4.65 -8.92
CA PHE A 304 -39.08 4.24 -7.70
C PHE A 304 -37.58 4.07 -7.97
N VAL A 305 -36.76 4.68 -7.12
CA VAL A 305 -35.29 4.64 -7.22
C VAL A 305 -34.72 3.91 -6.01
N ASP A 306 -33.89 2.89 -6.27
CA ASP A 306 -33.13 2.20 -5.25
C ASP A 306 -31.89 3.02 -4.87
N GLU A 307 -31.97 3.66 -3.70
CA GLU A 307 -30.90 4.46 -3.12
C GLU A 307 -30.12 3.69 -2.03
N SER A 308 -30.34 2.37 -1.87
CA SER A 308 -29.77 1.54 -0.79
C SER A 308 -28.24 1.63 -0.69
N MET A 309 -27.56 1.79 -1.83
CA MET A 309 -26.10 1.90 -1.89
C MET A 309 -25.56 3.23 -1.35
N VAL A 310 -26.38 4.29 -1.29
CA VAL A 310 -26.00 5.63 -0.84
C VAL A 310 -26.60 5.94 0.53
N THR A 311 -27.88 5.65 0.73
CA THR A 311 -28.63 5.96 1.96
C THR A 311 -28.63 4.81 2.96
N GLY A 312 -28.36 3.58 2.52
CA GLY A 312 -28.49 2.37 3.34
C GLY A 312 -29.93 1.91 3.55
N GLU A 313 -30.94 2.62 3.02
CA GLU A 313 -32.33 2.23 3.15
C GLU A 313 -32.69 1.13 2.12
N PRO A 314 -33.21 -0.04 2.54
CA PRO A 314 -33.41 -1.19 1.64
C PRO A 314 -34.63 -1.05 0.73
N MET A 315 -35.52 -0.08 0.97
CA MET A 315 -36.75 0.11 0.21
C MET A 315 -36.57 1.22 -0.83
N PRO A 316 -36.92 0.99 -2.11
CA PRO A 316 -36.86 2.03 -3.14
C PRO A 316 -37.70 3.25 -2.79
N ALA A 317 -37.11 4.43 -2.93
CA ALA A 317 -37.77 5.71 -2.68
C ALA A 317 -38.62 6.12 -3.90
N GLN A 318 -39.86 6.53 -3.66
CA GLN A 318 -40.69 7.10 -4.73
C GLN A 318 -40.20 8.51 -5.08
N LYS A 319 -39.95 8.77 -6.37
CA LYS A 319 -39.50 10.06 -6.89
C LYS A 319 -40.51 10.61 -7.91
N LYS A 320 -40.84 11.89 -7.77
CA LYS A 320 -41.79 12.63 -8.59
C LYS A 320 -41.11 13.89 -9.15
N ILE A 321 -41.83 14.61 -10.01
CA ILE A 321 -41.38 15.89 -10.57
C ILE A 321 -41.01 16.85 -9.43
N GLY A 322 -39.83 17.44 -9.52
CA GLY A 322 -39.25 18.32 -8.50
C GLY A 322 -38.35 17.63 -7.47
N ASP A 323 -38.37 16.29 -7.39
CA ASP A 323 -37.48 15.55 -6.49
C ASP A 323 -36.07 15.43 -7.06
N SER A 324 -35.07 15.38 -6.17
CA SER A 324 -33.67 15.15 -6.54
C SER A 324 -33.33 13.67 -6.68
N VAL A 325 -32.49 13.37 -7.66
CA VAL A 325 -31.91 12.04 -7.91
C VAL A 325 -30.38 12.08 -7.79
N VAL A 326 -29.79 10.95 -7.40
CA VAL A 326 -28.37 10.83 -7.06
C VAL A 326 -27.67 9.86 -7.99
N SER A 327 -26.46 10.22 -8.43
CA SER A 327 -25.57 9.40 -9.24
C SER A 327 -25.28 8.03 -8.60
N GLY A 328 -25.26 6.99 -9.41
CA GLY A 328 -24.97 5.60 -9.01
C GLY A 328 -26.13 4.82 -8.38
N THR A 329 -27.24 5.49 -8.07
CA THR A 329 -28.50 4.83 -7.68
C THR A 329 -29.17 4.17 -8.88
N ILE A 330 -30.06 3.20 -8.64
CA ILE A 330 -30.67 2.38 -9.70
C ILE A 330 -32.14 2.75 -9.85
N ASN A 331 -32.54 3.09 -11.08
CA ASN A 331 -33.94 3.25 -11.40
C ASN A 331 -34.64 1.89 -11.46
N THR A 332 -35.71 1.68 -10.71
CA THR A 332 -36.36 0.36 -10.65
C THR A 332 -37.57 0.25 -11.58
N SER A 333 -38.50 1.20 -11.54
CA SER A 333 -39.83 1.05 -12.14
C SER A 333 -40.38 2.35 -12.73
N GLY A 334 -40.57 2.37 -14.05
CA GLY A 334 -40.96 3.58 -14.77
C GLY A 334 -39.75 4.31 -15.37
N SER A 335 -40.03 5.26 -16.25
CA SER A 335 -39.02 6.14 -16.84
C SER A 335 -39.30 7.57 -16.45
N PHE A 336 -38.24 8.35 -16.28
CA PHE A 336 -38.34 9.77 -16.01
C PHE A 336 -37.24 10.52 -16.73
N ILE A 337 -37.50 11.81 -16.96
CA ILE A 337 -36.53 12.76 -17.50
C ILE A 337 -36.16 13.70 -16.36
N PHE A 338 -34.86 13.91 -16.18
CA PHE A 338 -34.34 14.82 -15.17
C PHE A 338 -33.33 15.78 -15.78
N LYS A 339 -33.20 16.95 -15.16
CA LYS A 339 -32.22 17.97 -15.51
C LYS A 339 -30.97 17.80 -14.66
N ALA A 340 -29.80 17.69 -15.29
CA ALA A 340 -28.52 17.56 -14.60
C ALA A 340 -28.20 18.83 -13.78
N THR A 341 -27.85 18.66 -12.51
CA THR A 341 -27.50 19.76 -11.59
C THR A 341 -26.11 19.66 -10.98
N LYS A 342 -25.49 18.47 -10.97
CA LYS A 342 -24.07 18.30 -10.61
C LYS A 342 -23.48 17.21 -11.50
N VAL A 343 -22.34 17.50 -12.12
CA VAL A 343 -21.68 16.59 -13.09
C VAL A 343 -20.21 16.37 -12.70
N GLY A 344 -19.63 15.26 -13.16
CA GLY A 344 -18.23 14.93 -12.89
C GLY A 344 -17.89 14.89 -11.39
N SER A 345 -16.86 15.65 -10.99
CA SER A 345 -16.34 15.73 -9.62
C SER A 345 -17.30 16.36 -8.61
N GLU A 346 -18.35 17.04 -9.08
CA GLU A 346 -19.34 17.69 -8.21
C GLU A 346 -20.41 16.74 -7.69
N THR A 347 -20.54 15.56 -8.29
CA THR A 347 -21.55 14.56 -7.90
C THR A 347 -21.33 14.05 -6.48
N LEU A 348 -22.41 13.71 -5.78
CA LEU A 348 -22.34 13.14 -4.43
C LEU A 348 -21.44 11.89 -4.39
N LEU A 349 -21.58 11.01 -5.38
CA LEU A 349 -20.77 9.79 -5.45
C LEU A 349 -19.28 10.11 -5.67
N ALA A 350 -18.94 11.08 -6.53
CA ALA A 350 -17.55 11.51 -6.70
C ALA A 350 -16.98 12.14 -5.42
N GLN A 351 -17.77 12.92 -4.69
CA GLN A 351 -17.36 13.46 -3.39
C GLN A 351 -17.13 12.35 -2.35
N ILE A 352 -17.99 11.32 -2.31
CA ILE A 352 -17.80 10.15 -1.46
C ILE A 352 -16.50 9.43 -1.83
N ILE A 353 -16.26 9.19 -3.13
CA ILE A 353 -15.03 8.55 -3.62
C ILE A 353 -13.81 9.37 -3.21
N GLN A 354 -13.80 10.68 -3.46
CA GLN A 354 -12.70 11.58 -3.10
C GLN A 354 -12.45 11.56 -1.59
N MET A 355 -13.50 11.64 -0.76
CA MET A 355 -13.36 11.59 0.69
C MET A 355 -12.78 10.26 1.18
N VAL A 356 -13.13 9.13 0.55
CA VAL A 356 -12.58 7.80 0.87
C VAL A 356 -11.12 7.71 0.41
N GLU A 357 -10.79 8.19 -0.79
CA GLU A 357 -9.43 8.20 -1.31
C GLU A 357 -8.49 9.06 -0.46
N GLU A 358 -8.92 10.27 -0.09
CA GLU A 358 -8.17 11.17 0.79
C GLU A 358 -7.90 10.53 2.15
N ALA A 359 -8.89 9.81 2.67
CA ALA A 359 -8.78 9.21 3.98
C ALA A 359 -7.88 7.96 4.01
N GLN A 360 -7.87 7.17 2.93
CA GLN A 360 -6.89 6.09 2.75
C GLN A 360 -5.46 6.60 2.52
N GLY A 361 -5.31 7.80 1.95
CA GLY A 361 -4.01 8.46 1.81
C GLY A 361 -3.39 8.90 3.14
N SER A 362 -4.17 9.03 4.21
CA SER A 362 -3.70 9.54 5.51
C SER A 362 -2.92 8.50 6.33
N LYS A 363 -1.88 8.95 7.03
CA LYS A 363 -0.96 8.08 7.79
C LYS A 363 -1.50 7.82 9.20
N ALA A 364 -1.52 6.54 9.62
CA ALA A 364 -1.96 6.16 10.97
C ALA A 364 -0.91 6.51 12.05
N PRO A 365 -1.30 6.97 13.25
CA PRO A 365 -0.40 7.31 14.35
C PRO A 365 0.51 6.14 14.78
N ILE A 366 0.00 4.90 14.84
CA ILE A 366 0.81 3.74 15.24
C ILE A 366 1.85 3.36 14.16
N GLN A 367 1.60 3.66 12.89
CA GLN A 367 2.55 3.46 11.80
C GLN A 367 3.77 4.37 11.96
N ALA A 368 3.55 5.60 12.42
CA ALA A 368 4.64 6.52 12.78
C ALA A 368 5.45 6.01 13.99
N LEU A 369 4.81 5.27 14.90
CA LEU A 369 5.48 4.65 16.05
C LEU A 369 6.37 3.46 15.62
N ALA A 370 5.88 2.60 14.72
CA ALA A 370 6.69 1.53 14.11
C ALA A 370 7.89 2.08 13.30
N ASP A 371 7.69 3.20 12.58
CA ASP A 371 8.76 3.94 11.89
C ASP A 371 9.81 4.48 12.87
N LYS A 372 9.35 5.07 13.97
CA LYS A 372 10.23 5.60 15.02
C LYS A 372 11.04 4.49 15.67
N ILE A 373 10.41 3.37 16.00
CA ILE A 373 11.09 2.17 16.52
C ILE A 373 12.14 1.72 15.53
N SER A 374 11.80 1.53 14.25
CA SER A 374 12.75 1.07 13.22
C SER A 374 13.94 2.02 13.07
N SER A 375 13.70 3.33 13.11
CA SER A 375 14.75 4.35 12.96
C SER A 375 15.76 4.39 14.10
N VAL A 376 15.40 3.88 15.28
CA VAL A 376 16.28 3.80 16.47
C VAL A 376 16.86 2.40 16.61
N PHE A 377 16.03 1.37 16.38
CA PHE A 377 16.38 -0.03 16.51
C PHE A 377 17.46 -0.46 15.51
N VAL A 378 17.35 -0.05 14.24
CA VAL A 378 18.30 -0.42 13.18
C VAL A 378 19.74 0.04 13.50
N PRO A 379 20.00 1.33 13.85
CA PRO A 379 21.34 1.75 14.27
C PRO A 379 21.87 1.03 15.52
N ILE A 380 21.01 0.76 16.51
CA ILE A 380 21.41 0.05 17.74
C ILE A 380 21.86 -1.37 17.41
N VAL A 381 21.09 -2.10 16.60
CA VAL A 381 21.43 -3.47 16.18
C VAL A 381 22.74 -3.49 15.40
N LEU A 382 22.95 -2.55 14.48
CA LEU A 382 24.23 -2.42 13.78
C LEU A 382 25.37 -2.18 14.77
N GLY A 383 25.19 -1.26 15.73
CA GLY A 383 26.16 -1.01 16.79
C GLY A 383 26.50 -2.28 17.58
N ILE A 384 25.50 -3.03 18.03
CA ILE A 384 25.68 -4.28 18.77
C ILE A 384 26.37 -5.34 17.91
N ALA A 385 26.01 -5.47 16.63
CA ALA A 385 26.64 -6.42 15.71
C ALA A 385 28.13 -6.12 15.55
N PHE A 386 28.51 -4.87 15.27
CA PHE A 386 29.91 -4.45 15.16
C PHE A 386 30.67 -4.57 16.48
N LEU A 387 30.03 -4.24 17.61
CA LEU A 387 30.63 -4.41 18.93
C LEU A 387 30.88 -5.89 19.25
N SER A 388 29.95 -6.78 18.91
CA SER A 388 30.11 -8.22 19.08
C SER A 388 31.26 -8.76 18.23
N LEU A 389 31.32 -8.39 16.95
CA LEU A 389 32.43 -8.73 16.07
C LEU A 389 33.77 -8.23 16.63
N GLY A 390 33.82 -6.97 17.07
CA GLY A 390 35.01 -6.36 17.67
C GLY A 390 35.43 -7.04 18.97
N ALA A 391 34.49 -7.39 19.84
CA ALA A 391 34.76 -8.09 21.09
C ALA A 391 35.36 -9.49 20.84
N TRP A 392 34.81 -10.25 19.89
CA TRP A 392 35.39 -11.53 19.48
C TRP A 392 36.80 -11.34 18.90
N LEU A 393 37.02 -10.33 18.06
CA LEU A 393 38.34 -10.09 17.46
C LEU A 393 39.39 -9.59 18.45
N ILE A 394 39.02 -8.80 19.47
CA ILE A 394 39.98 -8.23 20.44
C ILE A 394 40.22 -9.19 21.60
N ILE A 395 39.15 -9.74 22.19
CA ILE A 395 39.22 -10.58 23.39
C ILE A 395 39.35 -12.04 22.97
N GLY A 396 38.50 -12.51 22.06
CA GLY A 396 38.51 -13.91 21.61
C GLY A 396 39.83 -14.31 20.95
N SER A 397 40.49 -13.39 20.23
CA SER A 397 41.80 -13.68 19.60
C SER A 397 42.91 -13.95 20.62
N GLN A 398 42.82 -13.39 21.83
CA GLN A 398 43.79 -13.60 22.91
C GLN A 398 43.66 -15.00 23.55
N TYR A 399 42.47 -15.59 23.56
CA TYR A 399 42.20 -16.86 24.24
C TYR A 399 42.06 -18.06 23.30
N LEU A 400 41.47 -17.88 22.12
CA LEU A 400 41.07 -18.95 21.19
C LEU A 400 41.84 -18.91 19.86
N GLY A 401 42.71 -17.91 19.66
CA GLY A 401 43.41 -17.64 18.41
C GLY A 401 42.56 -16.87 17.40
N PHE A 402 43.22 -16.15 16.48
CA PHE A 402 42.56 -15.24 15.52
C PHE A 402 41.54 -15.95 14.61
N SER A 403 41.88 -17.16 14.14
CA SER A 403 41.04 -17.99 13.27
C SER A 403 39.66 -18.25 13.86
N GLN A 404 39.63 -18.79 15.08
CA GLN A 404 38.41 -19.22 15.74
C GLN A 404 37.61 -18.01 16.25
N ALA A 405 38.31 -16.97 16.71
CA ALA A 405 37.72 -15.69 17.09
C ALA A 405 37.00 -14.99 15.92
N LEU A 406 37.61 -14.97 14.73
CA LEU A 406 36.99 -14.38 13.54
C LEU A 406 35.74 -15.15 13.11
N SER A 407 35.79 -16.49 13.13
CA SER A 407 34.64 -17.32 12.81
C SER A 407 33.47 -17.05 13.77
N PHE A 408 33.68 -17.16 15.09
CA PHE A 408 32.62 -16.87 16.07
C PHE A 408 32.13 -15.41 16.03
N GLY A 409 33.04 -14.47 15.75
CA GLY A 409 32.70 -13.06 15.57
C GLY A 409 31.78 -12.84 14.37
N LEU A 410 32.06 -13.48 13.24
CA LEU A 410 31.23 -13.39 12.04
C LEU A 410 29.88 -14.09 12.19
N VAL A 411 29.85 -15.28 12.82
CA VAL A 411 28.58 -15.95 13.18
C VAL A 411 27.72 -15.05 14.04
N SER A 412 28.33 -14.45 15.08
CA SER A 412 27.61 -13.55 15.99
C SER A 412 27.12 -12.30 15.25
N PHE A 413 27.96 -11.70 14.41
CA PHE A 413 27.62 -10.53 13.60
C PHE A 413 26.43 -10.81 12.68
N VAL A 414 26.53 -11.86 11.86
CA VAL A 414 25.47 -12.26 10.91
C VAL A 414 24.22 -12.68 11.68
N GLY A 415 24.36 -13.48 12.73
CA GLY A 415 23.25 -13.96 13.57
C GLY A 415 22.45 -12.81 14.19
N ILE A 416 23.13 -11.80 14.75
CA ILE A 416 22.48 -10.60 15.30
C ILE A 416 21.70 -9.85 14.20
N LEU A 417 22.31 -9.63 13.03
CA LEU A 417 21.66 -8.92 11.93
C LEU A 417 20.43 -9.65 11.38
N VAL A 418 20.50 -10.98 11.33
CA VAL A 418 19.42 -11.85 10.81
C VAL A 418 18.26 -11.93 11.81
N ILE A 419 18.54 -12.23 13.08
CA ILE A 419 17.52 -12.40 14.12
C ILE A 419 16.80 -11.08 14.40
N ALA A 420 17.50 -9.96 14.27
CA ALA A 420 16.94 -8.65 14.53
C ALA A 420 15.91 -8.19 13.48
N CYS A 421 15.68 -8.89 12.36
CA CYS A 421 14.70 -8.41 11.37
C CYS A 421 13.30 -8.20 12.00
N PRO A 422 12.77 -6.96 12.08
CA PRO A 422 11.42 -6.71 12.61
C PRO A 422 10.36 -6.95 11.52
N CYS A 423 10.52 -8.01 10.75
CA CYS A 423 9.75 -8.35 9.57
C CYS A 423 8.22 -8.42 9.86
N ALA A 424 7.82 -8.91 11.03
CA ALA A 424 6.41 -8.98 11.45
C ALA A 424 5.83 -7.63 11.95
N LEU A 425 6.68 -6.73 12.45
CA LEU A 425 6.24 -5.50 13.12
C LEU A 425 5.65 -4.50 12.12
N GLY A 426 6.24 -4.37 10.92
CA GLY A 426 5.76 -3.47 9.86
C GLY A 426 4.41 -3.85 9.24
N LEU A 427 3.93 -5.06 9.54
CA LEU A 427 2.76 -5.69 8.92
C LEU A 427 1.56 -5.88 9.84
N ALA A 428 1.82 -6.08 11.13
CA ALA A 428 0.78 -6.30 12.13
C ALA A 428 -0.26 -5.17 12.09
N THR A 429 0.21 -3.92 12.08
CA THR A 429 -0.63 -2.73 12.08
C THR A 429 -1.49 -2.58 10.82
N PRO A 430 -0.92 -2.52 9.59
CA PRO A 430 -1.75 -2.38 8.39
C PRO A 430 -2.74 -3.51 8.24
N THR A 431 -2.34 -4.74 8.50
CA THR A 431 -3.23 -5.91 8.37
C THR A 431 -4.41 -5.80 9.34
N ALA A 432 -4.16 -5.43 10.59
CA ALA A 432 -5.21 -5.24 11.59
C ALA A 432 -6.18 -4.11 11.19
N ILE A 433 -5.66 -2.96 10.75
CA ILE A 433 -6.48 -1.82 10.30
C ILE A 433 -7.32 -2.22 9.09
N ILE A 434 -6.70 -2.81 8.08
CA ILE A 434 -7.33 -3.18 6.82
C ILE A 434 -8.46 -4.21 7.06
N VAL A 435 -8.21 -5.24 7.88
CA VAL A 435 -9.23 -6.23 8.27
C VAL A 435 -10.31 -5.58 9.13
N GLY A 436 -9.95 -4.69 10.06
CA GLY A 436 -10.88 -3.97 10.93
C GLY A 436 -11.84 -3.08 10.15
N VAL A 437 -11.32 -2.30 9.21
CA VAL A 437 -12.11 -1.47 8.29
C VAL A 437 -13.00 -2.34 7.40
N GLY A 438 -12.46 -3.43 6.84
CA GLY A 438 -13.24 -4.37 6.03
C GLY A 438 -14.36 -5.05 6.81
N LYS A 439 -14.16 -5.34 8.10
CA LYS A 439 -15.21 -5.88 8.98
C LYS A 439 -16.22 -4.81 9.34
N GLY A 440 -15.80 -3.58 9.68
CA GLY A 440 -16.69 -2.45 9.94
C GLY A 440 -17.62 -2.15 8.76
N ALA A 441 -17.08 -2.16 7.54
CA ALA A 441 -17.86 -1.93 6.33
C ALA A 441 -18.96 -2.99 6.10
N LYS A 442 -18.71 -4.26 6.47
CA LYS A 442 -19.74 -5.32 6.41
C LYS A 442 -20.91 -5.10 7.37
N GLU A 443 -20.67 -4.36 8.45
CA GLU A 443 -21.67 -4.01 9.46
C GLU A 443 -22.25 -2.59 9.25
N GLY A 444 -21.98 -1.96 8.09
CA GLY A 444 -22.45 -0.62 7.78
C GLY A 444 -21.69 0.51 8.49
N ILE A 445 -20.56 0.22 9.13
CA ILE A 445 -19.70 1.21 9.80
C ILE A 445 -18.60 1.64 8.83
N LEU A 446 -18.73 2.86 8.32
CA LEU A 446 -17.75 3.44 7.40
C LEU A 446 -16.68 4.20 8.20
N ILE A 447 -15.48 3.62 8.26
CA ILE A 447 -14.33 4.22 8.91
C ILE A 447 -13.54 5.00 7.87
N LYS A 448 -13.48 6.32 8.03
CA LYS A 448 -12.82 7.24 7.09
C LYS A 448 -11.31 6.95 7.05
N ASP A 449 -10.62 7.01 8.19
CA ASP A 449 -9.18 6.82 8.26
C ASP A 449 -8.74 5.89 9.40
N ALA A 450 -7.52 5.37 9.25
CA ALA A 450 -6.90 4.47 10.22
C ALA A 450 -6.70 5.12 11.61
N ALA A 451 -6.42 6.43 11.66
CA ALA A 451 -6.25 7.15 12.91
C ALA A 451 -7.57 7.25 13.69
N THR A 452 -8.70 7.36 12.99
CA THR A 452 -10.04 7.35 13.57
C THR A 452 -10.34 6.00 14.22
N LEU A 453 -9.98 4.89 13.58
CA LEU A 453 -10.13 3.55 14.18
C LEU A 453 -9.32 3.40 15.48
N GLU A 454 -8.08 3.87 15.49
CA GLU A 454 -7.22 3.86 16.68
C GLU A 454 -7.73 4.80 17.79
N LYS A 455 -8.18 6.01 17.42
CA LYS A 455 -8.73 6.97 18.39
C LYS A 455 -10.02 6.46 19.00
N LEU A 456 -10.86 5.77 18.23
CA LEU A 456 -12.12 5.20 18.69
C LEU A 456 -11.91 4.26 19.89
N HIS A 457 -10.82 3.48 19.90
CA HIS A 457 -10.46 2.64 21.05
C HIS A 457 -10.22 3.45 22.35
N LYS A 458 -9.77 4.71 22.24
CA LYS A 458 -9.54 5.59 23.39
C LYS A 458 -10.76 6.41 23.78
N VAL A 459 -11.85 6.36 23.00
CA VAL A 459 -13.07 7.11 23.30
C VAL A 459 -13.77 6.46 24.49
N ASN A 460 -14.00 7.24 25.54
CA ASN A 460 -14.74 6.84 26.74
C ASN A 460 -16.10 7.53 26.88
N THR A 461 -16.33 8.57 26.09
CA THR A 461 -17.51 9.43 26.16
C THR A 461 -18.05 9.62 24.76
N VAL A 462 -19.32 9.27 24.55
CA VAL A 462 -20.02 9.49 23.29
C VAL A 462 -21.05 10.60 23.50
N VAL A 463 -20.82 11.74 22.86
CA VAL A 463 -21.80 12.82 22.80
C VAL A 463 -22.54 12.67 21.48
N VAL A 464 -23.84 12.46 21.57
CA VAL A 464 -24.72 12.25 20.42
C VAL A 464 -25.55 13.50 20.18
N ASP A 465 -25.63 13.93 18.92
CA ASP A 465 -26.62 14.93 18.54
C ASP A 465 -28.03 14.32 18.64
N LYS A 466 -29.03 15.14 18.93
CA LYS A 466 -30.41 14.65 19.05
C LYS A 466 -31.03 14.46 17.67
N THR A 467 -30.99 15.51 16.85
CA THR A 467 -31.79 15.60 15.63
C THR A 467 -31.11 14.85 14.50
N GLY A 468 -31.77 13.84 13.92
CA GLY A 468 -31.21 13.07 12.81
C GLY A 468 -30.15 12.03 13.19
N THR A 469 -29.73 11.98 14.47
CA THR A 469 -28.91 10.88 15.02
C THR A 469 -29.73 9.98 15.94
N ILE A 470 -30.40 10.54 16.97
CA ILE A 470 -31.30 9.77 17.85
C ILE A 470 -32.73 9.77 17.29
N THR A 471 -33.16 10.89 16.69
CA THR A 471 -34.50 11.02 16.13
C THR A 471 -34.57 10.53 14.69
N LYS A 472 -35.77 10.12 14.25
CA LYS A 472 -36.06 9.71 12.86
C LYS A 472 -35.90 10.83 11.82
N GLY A 473 -35.54 12.05 12.23
CA GLY A 473 -35.36 13.20 11.35
C GLY A 473 -36.64 13.71 10.65
N LYS A 474 -37.81 13.16 10.97
CA LYS A 474 -39.10 13.50 10.37
C LYS A 474 -40.12 13.82 11.47
N PRO A 475 -40.79 14.99 11.44
CA PRO A 475 -41.84 15.30 12.39
C PRO A 475 -43.04 14.39 12.17
N THR A 476 -43.54 13.78 13.23
CA THR A 476 -44.75 12.94 13.22
C THR A 476 -45.78 13.57 14.16
N LEU A 477 -47.04 13.64 13.72
CA LEU A 477 -48.14 14.06 14.57
C LEU A 477 -48.32 13.01 15.69
N VAL A 478 -48.02 13.40 16.93
CA VAL A 478 -48.06 12.49 18.08
C VAL A 478 -49.35 12.64 18.87
N ASP A 479 -49.89 13.86 18.94
CA ASP A 479 -51.09 14.16 19.70
C ASP A 479 -51.86 15.33 19.04
N THR A 480 -53.18 15.33 19.22
CA THR A 480 -54.08 16.41 18.83
C THR A 480 -55.01 16.74 19.97
N GLN A 481 -54.87 17.92 20.57
CA GLN A 481 -55.85 18.43 21.53
C GLN A 481 -56.93 19.24 20.83
N ASN A 482 -58.16 18.75 20.89
CA ASN A 482 -59.32 19.47 20.40
C ASN A 482 -60.02 20.21 21.56
N LEU A 483 -59.81 21.53 21.63
CA LEU A 483 -60.37 22.40 22.67
C LEU A 483 -61.87 22.70 22.49
N SER A 484 -62.48 22.32 21.38
CA SER A 484 -63.91 22.59 21.11
C SER A 484 -64.89 21.68 21.86
N LYS A 485 -64.42 20.63 22.54
CA LYS A 485 -65.25 19.74 23.38
C LYS A 485 -65.24 20.09 24.88
N GLY A 486 -64.68 21.24 25.26
CA GLY A 486 -64.45 21.63 26.65
C GLY A 486 -65.20 22.87 27.16
N GLN A 487 -66.30 23.28 26.52
CA GLN A 487 -67.21 24.28 27.09
C GLN A 487 -68.67 23.86 26.91
N THR A 488 -69.09 22.88 27.71
CA THR A 488 -70.45 22.94 28.26
C THR A 488 -70.40 24.00 29.36
N LEU A 489 -70.70 25.25 28.99
CA LEU A 489 -71.04 26.30 29.95
C LEU A 489 -72.27 25.81 30.72
N GLY A 490 -72.04 25.31 31.93
CA GLY A 490 -73.09 25.14 32.92
C GLY A 490 -73.66 26.52 33.26
N ILE A 491 -74.97 26.65 33.10
CA ILE A 491 -75.79 27.72 33.69
C ILE A 491 -75.64 27.67 35.20
#